data_AF-A0A914UNR8-F1
#
_entry.id   AF-A0A914UNR8-F1
#
_cell.length_a   1.000
_cell.length_b   1.000
_cell.length_c   1.000
_cell.angle_alpha   90.00
_cell.angle_beta   90.00
_cell.angle_gamma   90.00
#
_symmetry.space_group_name_H-M   'P 1'
#
loop_
_entity.id
_entity.type
_entity.pdbx_description
1 polymer ?
#
loop_
_entity_poly.entity_id
_entity_poly.type
_entity_poly.pdbx_seq_one_letter_code
_entity_poly.pdbx_strand_id
1 'polypeptide(L)'
;MKASGSERHRYLVEEDDADDDDGSKTSVTELKDNKLYTDRNITLKQAKLKVKRFYWPLMLPKSVKVEDVVAVYHEPHSRRDLRIFRDWGLSVAGVHWAADGRRVFWTNPKRSNVTLKLRKEKIHIGFTVEHIEEFIEVLRPLLPQNVPIESEFPYFKKSEGEYQRLTT
;
A
#
# COMPACT_ATOMS: atom_id res chain seq x y z
N MET A 1 3.59 52.08 -20.55
CA MET A 1 3.65 52.28 -19.08
C MET A 1 4.97 51.74 -18.58
N LYS A 2 5.91 52.62 -18.20
CA LYS A 2 7.22 52.31 -17.63
C LYS A 2 7.36 53.11 -16.33
N ALA A 3 7.79 52.45 -15.26
CA ALA A 3 8.47 52.99 -14.07
C ALA A 3 9.00 51.73 -13.34
N SER A 4 10.29 51.45 -13.17
CA SER A 4 11.45 52.24 -12.73
C SER A 4 11.25 52.90 -11.37
N GLY A 5 11.67 52.20 -10.32
CA GLY A 5 11.79 52.70 -8.96
C GLY A 5 12.81 51.86 -8.20
N SER A 6 14.06 52.32 -8.22
CA SER A 6 15.19 51.80 -7.46
C SER A 6 15.34 52.67 -6.22
N GLU A 7 15.30 52.09 -5.02
CA GLU A 7 15.68 52.81 -3.81
C GLU A 7 16.47 51.90 -2.86
N ARG A 8 17.72 52.28 -2.63
CA ARG A 8 18.62 51.75 -1.61
C ARG A 8 18.24 52.37 -0.28
N HIS A 9 18.28 51.60 0.81
CA HIS A 9 18.61 52.14 2.13
C HIS A 9 19.44 51.12 2.90
N ARG A 10 20.65 51.56 3.29
CA ARG A 10 21.53 50.93 4.28
C ARG A 10 21.05 51.33 5.67
N TYR A 11 21.08 50.41 6.62
CA TYR A 11 21.39 50.70 8.02
C TYR A 11 22.37 49.64 8.54
N LEU A 12 23.28 50.12 9.38
CA LEU A 12 24.41 49.45 10.02
C LEU A 12 24.15 49.44 11.54
N VAL A 13 24.77 48.48 12.24
CA VAL A 13 25.00 48.37 13.71
C VAL A 13 23.70 48.01 14.50
N GLU A 14 23.63 47.09 15.47
CA GLU A 14 24.52 46.77 16.60
C GLU A 14 24.50 45.27 16.98
N GLU A 15 25.64 44.81 17.53
CA GLU A 15 25.81 43.57 18.32
C GLU A 15 25.40 43.81 19.79
N ASP A 16 25.49 42.76 20.62
CA ASP A 16 25.14 42.65 22.06
C ASP A 16 23.71 42.10 22.26
N ASP A 17 23.41 41.02 23.00
CA ASP A 17 24.03 40.43 24.18
C ASP A 17 23.77 38.91 24.25
N ALA A 18 24.62 38.24 25.04
CA ALA A 18 24.46 36.87 25.49
C ALA A 18 23.30 36.72 26.48
N ASP A 19 22.52 35.65 26.36
CA ASP A 19 21.65 35.17 27.43
C ASP A 19 21.70 33.64 27.51
N ASP A 20 21.63 33.21 28.76
CA ASP A 20 22.02 31.93 29.30
C ASP A 20 21.22 30.70 28.84
N ASP A 21 21.96 29.61 29.01
CA ASP A 21 21.63 28.20 29.01
C ASP A 21 20.41 27.81 29.88
N ASP A 22 19.92 26.61 29.58
CA ASP A 22 18.95 25.78 30.32
C ASP A 22 17.46 26.09 30.15
N GLY A 23 16.92 25.60 29.04
CA GLY A 23 15.49 25.55 28.76
C GLY A 23 15.15 24.37 27.87
N SER A 24 15.08 23.19 28.47
CA SER A 24 14.48 21.95 27.95
C SER A 24 13.51 22.17 26.77
N LYS A 25 13.89 21.73 25.57
CA LYS A 25 12.94 21.40 24.50
C LYS A 25 13.25 20.02 23.96
N THR A 26 12.49 19.07 24.50
CA THR A 26 12.05 17.82 23.89
C THR A 26 11.74 18.05 22.42
N SER A 27 12.74 17.89 21.57
CA SER A 27 12.53 17.69 20.15
C SER A 27 12.46 16.19 19.96
N VAL A 28 11.23 15.68 20.09
CA VAL A 28 10.81 14.47 19.37
C VAL A 28 10.86 14.86 17.88
N THR A 29 12.08 14.95 17.35
CA THR A 29 12.35 15.27 15.97
C THR A 29 11.93 14.05 15.19
N GLU A 30 10.73 14.13 14.60
CA GLU A 30 10.29 13.36 13.44
C GLU A 30 10.74 11.90 13.43
N LEU A 31 9.87 10.99 13.89
CA LEU A 31 9.95 9.60 13.47
C LEU A 31 9.87 9.58 11.95
N LYS A 32 11.06 9.55 11.33
CA LYS A 32 11.30 9.42 9.90
C LYS A 32 10.27 8.47 9.34
N ASP A 33 9.66 8.91 8.25
CA ASP A 33 8.64 8.23 7.47
C ASP A 33 9.20 6.86 7.02
N ASN A 34 9.22 5.87 7.91
CA ASN A 34 9.98 4.61 7.79
C ASN A 34 9.26 3.67 6.81
N LYS A 35 9.26 4.09 5.55
CA LYS A 35 8.73 3.39 4.39
C LYS A 35 9.74 2.31 4.06
N LEU A 36 9.29 1.06 4.17
CA LEU A 36 10.12 -0.10 3.88
C LEU A 36 9.99 -0.51 2.42
N TYR A 37 8.80 -0.30 1.83
CA TYR A 37 8.55 -0.51 0.41
C TYR A 37 7.48 0.48 -0.08
N THR A 38 7.59 0.95 -1.32
CA THR A 38 6.56 1.78 -1.96
C THR A 38 6.58 1.62 -3.46
N ASP A 39 5.41 1.43 -4.04
CA ASP A 39 5.19 1.51 -5.48
C ASP A 39 3.99 2.39 -5.80
N ARG A 40 3.49 2.34 -7.03
CA ARG A 40 2.32 3.12 -7.47
C ARG A 40 1.05 2.82 -6.69
N ASN A 41 0.86 1.59 -6.22
CA ASN A 41 -0.40 1.08 -5.68
C ASN A 41 -0.38 0.94 -4.16
N ILE A 42 0.79 0.74 -3.55
CA ILE A 42 0.93 0.50 -2.12
C ILE A 42 2.10 1.26 -1.47
N THR A 43 2.03 1.35 -0.15
CA THR A 43 3.14 1.77 0.72
C THR A 43 3.15 0.86 1.94
N LEU A 44 4.26 0.18 2.18
CA LEU A 44 4.49 -0.66 3.35
C LEU A 44 5.39 0.07 4.36
N LYS A 45 4.96 0.08 5.61
CA LYS A 45 5.70 0.53 6.79
C LYS A 45 5.73 -0.60 7.81
N GLN A 46 6.58 -0.48 8.83
CA GLN A 46 6.83 -1.52 9.85
C GLN A 46 5.57 -2.25 10.36
N ALA A 47 4.50 -1.52 10.70
CA ALA A 47 3.28 -2.11 11.26
C ALA A 47 2.05 -1.99 10.34
N LYS A 48 2.21 -1.37 9.16
CA LYS A 48 1.06 -0.89 8.38
C LYS A 48 1.32 -0.97 6.88
N LEU A 49 0.39 -1.61 6.18
CA LEU A 49 0.29 -1.59 4.72
C LEU A 49 -0.82 -0.62 4.31
N LYS A 50 -0.50 0.35 3.45
CA LYS A 50 -1.45 1.29 2.86
C LYS A 50 -1.66 0.94 1.39
N VAL A 51 -2.89 0.61 1.02
CA VAL A 51 -3.33 0.43 -0.37
C VAL A 51 -3.92 1.74 -0.86
N LYS A 52 -3.29 2.39 -1.86
CA LYS A 52 -3.49 3.82 -2.16
C LYS A 52 -4.84 4.17 -2.81
N ARG A 53 -5.47 3.23 -3.54
CA ARG A 53 -6.69 3.46 -4.33
C ARG A 53 -7.72 2.34 -4.10
N PHE A 54 -8.11 2.14 -2.86
CA PHE A 54 -8.92 0.97 -2.49
C PHE A 54 -10.43 1.20 -2.67
N TYR A 55 -10.93 2.33 -2.18
CA TYR A 55 -12.37 2.62 -2.20
C TYR A 55 -12.73 3.50 -3.40
N TRP A 56 -13.24 2.89 -4.46
CA TRP A 56 -13.82 3.59 -5.62
C TRP A 56 -15.26 4.04 -5.30
N PRO A 57 -15.74 5.22 -5.73
CA PRO A 57 -15.16 6.18 -6.70
C PRO A 57 -14.19 7.22 -6.11
N LEU A 58 -14.15 7.37 -4.79
CA LEU A 58 -13.35 8.41 -4.13
C LEU A 58 -11.83 8.12 -4.11
N MET A 59 -11.41 6.96 -4.60
CA MET A 59 -10.02 6.47 -4.61
C MET A 59 -9.34 6.55 -3.25
N LEU A 60 -10.12 6.39 -2.16
CA LEU A 60 -9.58 6.53 -0.81
C LEU A 60 -8.65 5.34 -0.48
N PRO A 61 -7.56 5.59 0.24
CA PRO A 61 -6.65 4.53 0.62
C PRO A 61 -7.26 3.66 1.72
N LYS A 62 -7.02 2.34 1.67
CA LYS A 62 -7.28 1.43 2.79
C LYS A 62 -5.99 1.16 3.52
N SER A 63 -6.07 1.15 4.84
CA SER A 63 -4.96 0.86 5.73
C SER A 63 -5.19 -0.50 6.38
N VAL A 64 -4.18 -1.36 6.31
CA VAL A 64 -4.17 -2.69 6.90
C VAL A 64 -3.04 -2.73 7.91
N LYS A 65 -3.32 -3.23 9.12
CA LYS A 65 -2.25 -3.52 10.07
C LYS A 65 -1.62 -4.85 9.71
N VAL A 66 -0.30 -4.93 9.73
CA VAL A 66 0.42 -6.16 9.34
C VAL A 66 0.12 -7.30 10.32
N GLU A 67 -0.10 -7.00 11.60
CA GLU A 67 -0.51 -7.95 12.65
C GLU A 67 -1.84 -8.68 12.37
N ASP A 68 -2.72 -8.06 11.57
CA ASP A 68 -4.03 -8.62 11.24
C ASP A 68 -3.98 -9.58 10.04
N VAL A 69 -2.85 -9.65 9.33
CA VAL A 69 -2.68 -10.52 8.15
C VAL A 69 -2.53 -11.97 8.59
N VAL A 70 -3.35 -12.84 8.01
CA VAL A 70 -3.39 -14.28 8.31
C VAL A 70 -2.91 -15.13 7.13
N ALA A 71 -3.01 -14.62 5.90
CA ALA A 71 -2.42 -15.25 4.73
C ALA A 71 -2.14 -14.20 3.65
N VAL A 72 -1.08 -14.44 2.88
CA VAL A 72 -0.72 -13.65 1.70
C VAL A 72 -0.71 -14.57 0.50
N TYR A 73 -1.39 -14.17 -0.56
CA TYR A 73 -1.37 -14.87 -1.83
C TYR A 73 -0.87 -13.90 -2.90
N HIS A 74 -0.03 -14.37 -3.80
CA HIS A 74 0.46 -13.55 -4.90
C HIS A 74 0.53 -14.34 -6.19
N GLU A 75 0.13 -13.75 -7.31
CA GLU A 75 0.30 -14.39 -8.62
C GLU A 75 0.67 -13.35 -9.70
N PRO A 76 1.46 -13.71 -10.72
CA PRO A 76 1.76 -12.82 -11.82
C PRO A 76 0.50 -12.36 -12.56
N HIS A 77 0.49 -11.12 -13.06
CA HIS A 77 -0.57 -10.68 -13.95
C HIS A 77 -0.64 -11.60 -15.17
N SER A 78 -1.78 -12.23 -15.36
CA SER A 78 -2.10 -13.05 -16.52
C SER A 78 -3.49 -12.66 -17.04
N ARG A 79 -3.82 -12.99 -18.29
CA ARG A 79 -5.18 -12.82 -18.84
C ARG A 79 -6.15 -13.86 -18.26
N ARG A 80 -6.24 -13.93 -16.92
CA ARG A 80 -7.16 -14.80 -16.20
C ARG A 80 -8.55 -14.16 -16.10
N ASP A 81 -9.51 -14.97 -15.65
CA ASP A 81 -10.93 -14.65 -15.55
C ASP A 81 -11.19 -13.32 -14.82
N LEU A 82 -11.81 -12.36 -15.52
CA LEU A 82 -12.17 -11.05 -15.00
C LEU A 82 -13.20 -11.12 -13.86
N ARG A 83 -13.90 -12.24 -13.72
CA ARG A 83 -14.79 -12.51 -12.58
C ARG A 83 -13.99 -12.64 -11.28
N ILE A 84 -12.75 -13.13 -11.40
CA ILE A 84 -11.83 -13.34 -10.29
C ILE A 84 -10.97 -12.08 -10.07
N PHE A 85 -10.29 -11.61 -11.12
CA PHE A 85 -9.42 -10.44 -11.09
C PHE A 85 -10.16 -9.23 -11.64
N ARG A 86 -10.72 -8.41 -10.74
CA ARG A 86 -11.39 -7.19 -11.13
C ARG A 86 -10.41 -6.03 -11.25
N ASP A 87 -10.73 -5.11 -12.14
CA ASP A 87 -10.13 -3.79 -12.21
C ASP A 87 -10.35 -3.01 -10.90
N TRP A 88 -11.50 -3.17 -10.26
CA TRP A 88 -11.81 -2.68 -8.91
C TRP A 88 -13.04 -3.39 -8.30
N GLY A 89 -13.21 -3.25 -6.98
CA GLY A 89 -14.40 -3.68 -6.26
C GLY A 89 -14.47 -5.18 -5.95
N LEU A 90 -15.63 -5.65 -5.52
CA LEU A 90 -15.82 -7.03 -5.05
C LEU A 90 -15.91 -8.04 -6.20
N SER A 91 -15.03 -9.03 -6.20
CA SER A 91 -15.04 -10.19 -7.11
C SER A 91 -15.93 -11.32 -6.58
N VAL A 92 -16.27 -12.28 -7.46
CA VAL A 92 -17.04 -13.46 -7.05
C VAL A 92 -16.27 -14.37 -6.08
N ALA A 93 -14.94 -14.27 -6.09
CA ALA A 93 -14.04 -14.98 -5.17
C ALA A 93 -13.97 -14.35 -3.76
N GLY A 94 -14.78 -13.34 -3.47
CA GLY A 94 -14.77 -12.67 -2.16
C GLY A 94 -13.51 -11.83 -1.93
N VAL A 95 -12.89 -11.33 -3.00
CA VAL A 95 -11.77 -10.39 -2.95
C VAL A 95 -12.26 -9.01 -3.37
N HIS A 96 -12.07 -8.00 -2.52
CA HIS A 96 -12.31 -6.61 -2.86
C HIS A 96 -11.01 -5.98 -3.41
N TRP A 97 -11.02 -5.66 -4.69
CA TRP A 97 -9.86 -5.18 -5.43
C TRP A 97 -9.71 -3.66 -5.34
N ALA A 98 -8.49 -3.23 -5.07
CA ALA A 98 -8.06 -1.86 -5.30
C ALA A 98 -8.07 -1.52 -6.80
N ALA A 99 -8.39 -0.27 -7.11
CA ALA A 99 -8.53 0.20 -8.47
C ALA A 99 -7.20 0.18 -9.23
N ASP A 100 -7.10 -0.72 -10.19
CA ASP A 100 -6.03 -0.80 -11.19
C ASP A 100 -6.55 -1.41 -12.49
N GLY A 101 -6.97 -0.56 -13.44
CA GLY A 101 -7.42 -1.02 -14.76
C GLY A 101 -6.34 -1.79 -15.53
N ARG A 102 -5.05 -1.56 -15.24
CA ARG A 102 -3.96 -2.29 -15.92
C ARG A 102 -3.94 -3.77 -15.56
N ARG A 103 -4.60 -4.17 -14.47
CA ARG A 103 -4.78 -5.59 -14.06
C ARG A 103 -5.51 -6.40 -15.12
N VAL A 104 -6.56 -5.80 -15.70
CA VAL A 104 -7.48 -6.47 -16.62
C VAL A 104 -7.03 -6.34 -18.08
N PHE A 105 -6.54 -5.16 -18.45
CA PHE A 105 -6.24 -4.90 -19.85
C PHE A 105 -4.89 -5.50 -20.28
N TRP A 106 -3.87 -5.50 -19.40
CA TRP A 106 -2.48 -5.74 -19.80
C TRP A 106 -1.86 -6.89 -19.00
N THR A 107 -1.30 -7.86 -19.71
CA THR A 107 -0.40 -8.86 -19.11
C THR A 107 0.94 -8.21 -18.88
N ASN A 108 1.39 -8.18 -17.64
CA ASN A 108 2.71 -7.70 -17.29
C ASN A 108 3.34 -8.65 -16.27
N PRO A 109 4.24 -9.55 -16.67
CA PRO A 109 4.81 -10.55 -15.78
C PRO A 109 5.64 -9.93 -14.65
N LYS A 110 6.04 -8.65 -14.77
CA LYS A 110 6.72 -7.93 -13.69
C LYS A 110 5.76 -7.53 -12.56
N ARG A 111 4.45 -7.55 -12.79
CA ARG A 111 3.44 -7.18 -11.79
C ARG A 111 2.71 -8.39 -11.28
N SER A 112 2.33 -8.32 -10.02
CA SER A 112 1.58 -9.39 -9.37
C SER A 112 0.30 -8.86 -8.74
N ASN A 113 -0.73 -9.69 -8.85
CA ASN A 113 -1.94 -9.59 -8.05
C ASN A 113 -1.60 -10.12 -6.67
N VAL A 114 -1.85 -9.33 -5.63
CA VAL A 114 -1.68 -9.74 -4.24
C VAL A 114 -3.02 -9.72 -3.54
N THR A 115 -3.32 -10.78 -2.82
CA THR A 115 -4.52 -10.91 -2.01
C THR A 115 -4.15 -11.18 -0.56
N LEU A 116 -4.74 -10.41 0.36
CA LEU A 116 -4.56 -10.58 1.79
C LEU A 116 -5.82 -11.12 2.44
N LYS A 117 -5.63 -12.15 3.27
CA LYS A 117 -6.64 -12.60 4.24
C LYS A 117 -6.37 -11.92 5.57
N LEU A 118 -7.37 -11.21 6.07
CA LEU A 118 -7.28 -10.58 7.39
C LEU A 118 -8.06 -11.37 8.43
N ARG A 119 -7.62 -11.31 9.68
CA ARG A 119 -8.20 -12.06 10.80
C ARG A 119 -9.67 -11.73 11.05
N LYS A 120 -10.05 -10.46 10.91
CA LYS A 120 -11.38 -9.93 11.28
C LYS A 120 -12.27 -9.63 10.08
N GLU A 121 -11.74 -9.70 8.86
CA GLU A 121 -12.53 -9.38 7.65
C GLU A 121 -12.93 -10.66 6.93
N LYS A 122 -14.22 -10.77 6.59
CA LYS A 122 -14.74 -11.88 5.76
C LYS A 122 -14.32 -11.77 4.29
N ILE A 123 -14.03 -10.55 3.85
CA ILE A 123 -13.65 -10.23 2.47
C ILE A 123 -12.13 -10.06 2.42
N HIS A 124 -11.50 -10.64 1.41
CA HIS A 124 -10.07 -10.48 1.17
C HIS A 124 -9.77 -9.14 0.51
N ILE A 125 -8.56 -8.64 0.71
CA ILE A 125 -8.10 -7.38 0.13
C ILE A 125 -7.20 -7.70 -1.05
N GLY A 126 -7.60 -7.30 -2.25
CA GLY A 126 -6.82 -7.46 -3.47
C GLY A 126 -6.15 -6.16 -3.91
N PHE A 127 -4.90 -6.21 -4.36
CA PHE A 127 -4.19 -5.07 -4.96
C PHE A 127 -3.09 -5.53 -5.94
N THR A 128 -2.45 -4.57 -6.60
CA THR A 128 -1.33 -4.82 -7.52
C THR A 128 -0.02 -4.44 -6.85
N VAL A 129 1.02 -5.25 -7.05
CA VAL A 129 2.40 -4.95 -6.64
C VAL A 129 3.29 -4.93 -7.88
N GLU A 130 4.19 -3.94 -7.98
CA GLU A 130 5.08 -3.79 -9.15
C GLU A 130 6.38 -4.58 -9.09
N HIS A 131 6.86 -4.95 -7.89
CA HIS A 131 8.05 -5.78 -7.68
C HIS A 131 7.77 -6.78 -6.56
N ILE A 132 7.24 -7.96 -6.92
CA ILE A 132 6.71 -8.91 -5.94
C ILE A 132 7.77 -9.49 -5.02
N GLU A 133 8.96 -9.79 -5.56
CA GLU A 133 10.07 -10.37 -4.81
C GLU A 133 10.54 -9.42 -3.70
N GLU A 134 10.80 -8.15 -4.05
CA GLU A 134 11.20 -7.11 -3.10
C GLU A 134 10.11 -6.87 -2.04
N PHE A 135 8.84 -6.83 -2.47
CA PHE A 135 7.72 -6.66 -1.55
C PHE A 135 7.62 -7.81 -0.54
N ILE A 136 7.75 -9.06 -0.99
CA ILE A 136 7.67 -10.24 -0.11
C ILE A 136 8.88 -10.32 0.81
N GLU A 137 10.09 -10.01 0.33
CA GLU A 137 11.30 -9.96 1.15
C GLU A 137 11.14 -9.00 2.33
N VAL A 138 10.59 -7.81 2.08
CA VAL A 138 10.35 -6.79 3.11
C VAL A 138 9.12 -7.11 3.98
N LEU A 139 8.05 -7.67 3.42
CA LEU A 139 6.83 -7.99 4.16
C LEU A 139 7.02 -9.17 5.12
N ARG A 140 7.73 -10.21 4.67
CA ARG A 140 7.89 -11.47 5.41
C ARG A 140 8.33 -11.31 6.87
N PRO A 141 9.38 -10.54 7.22
CA PRO A 141 9.79 -10.36 8.62
C PRO A 141 8.80 -9.56 9.46
N LEU A 142 7.84 -8.85 8.85
CA LEU A 142 6.84 -8.04 9.55
C LEU A 142 5.56 -8.84 9.88
N LEU A 143 5.33 -9.94 9.18
CA LEU A 143 4.15 -10.77 9.36
C LEU A 143 4.23 -11.52 10.70
N PRO A 144 3.08 -11.80 11.33
CA PRO A 144 3.02 -12.75 12.44
C PRO A 144 3.67 -14.08 12.09
N GLN A 145 4.17 -14.78 13.12
CA GLN A 145 4.80 -16.09 12.94
C GLN A 145 3.84 -17.07 12.24
N ASN A 146 4.38 -17.85 11.31
CA ASN A 146 3.66 -18.88 10.55
C ASN A 146 2.53 -18.37 9.62
N VAL A 147 2.53 -17.10 9.23
CA VAL A 147 1.61 -16.64 8.17
C VAL A 147 2.07 -17.20 6.82
N PRO A 148 1.23 -17.99 6.12
CA PRO A 148 1.57 -18.52 4.81
C PRO A 148 1.66 -17.41 3.75
N ILE A 149 2.64 -17.55 2.87
CA ILE A 149 2.80 -16.77 1.64
C ILE A 149 2.80 -17.76 0.48
N GLU A 150 1.74 -17.74 -0.32
CA GLU A 150 1.49 -18.73 -1.38
C GLU A 150 1.41 -18.07 -2.76
N SER A 151 1.85 -18.78 -3.78
CA SER A 151 1.94 -18.27 -5.16
C SER A 151 0.62 -18.33 -5.94
N GLU A 152 -0.45 -18.82 -5.32
CA GLU A 152 -1.78 -18.89 -5.93
C GLU A 152 -2.86 -18.71 -4.85
N PHE A 153 -3.87 -17.90 -5.13
CA PHE A 153 -5.01 -17.78 -4.23
C PHE A 153 -5.99 -18.93 -4.50
N PRO A 154 -6.54 -19.58 -3.45
CA PRO A 154 -7.47 -20.70 -3.59
C PRO A 154 -8.86 -20.18 -3.96
N TYR A 155 -9.03 -19.78 -5.21
CA TYR A 155 -10.27 -19.17 -5.72
C TYR A 155 -11.48 -20.08 -5.54
N PHE A 156 -11.29 -21.39 -5.73
CA PHE A 156 -12.32 -22.42 -5.69
C PHE A 156 -11.71 -23.76 -5.29
N LYS A 157 -12.45 -24.62 -4.57
CA LYS A 157 -12.16 -26.05 -4.59
C LYS A 157 -12.60 -26.57 -5.95
N LYS A 158 -11.67 -27.14 -6.72
CA LYS A 158 -11.96 -27.80 -8.00
C LYS A 158 -12.66 -29.13 -7.71
N SER A 159 -13.97 -29.11 -7.45
CA SER A 159 -14.81 -30.30 -7.59
C SER A 159 -15.53 -30.21 -8.94
N GLU A 160 -15.18 -31.09 -9.87
CA GLU A 160 -16.00 -31.40 -11.05
C GLU A 160 -16.40 -30.21 -11.95
N GLY A 161 -15.49 -29.24 -12.18
CA GLY A 161 -15.68 -28.22 -13.21
C GLY A 161 -16.70 -27.11 -12.88
N GLU A 162 -17.29 -27.11 -11.68
CA GLU A 162 -18.16 -26.04 -11.22
C GLU A 162 -17.49 -25.13 -10.17
N TYR A 163 -17.64 -23.83 -10.38
CA TYR A 163 -17.17 -22.78 -9.48
C TYR A 163 -18.08 -22.68 -8.25
N GLN A 164 -17.81 -23.45 -7.19
CA GLN A 164 -18.55 -23.33 -5.93
C GLN A 164 -17.99 -22.19 -5.06
N ARG A 165 -18.87 -21.24 -4.70
CA ARG A 165 -18.57 -20.15 -3.77
C ARG A 165 -18.11 -20.74 -2.44
N LEU A 166 -16.98 -20.25 -1.90
CA LEU A 166 -16.56 -20.58 -0.53
C LEU A 166 -17.61 -20.03 0.44
N THR A 167 -18.56 -20.87 0.83
CA THR A 167 -19.44 -20.61 1.97
C THR A 167 -18.64 -20.89 3.24
N THR A 168 -18.21 -19.83 3.92
CA THR A 168 -17.89 -19.87 5.36
C THR A 168 -19.17 -19.88 6.17
#